data_AF-A0AAN5I2I7-F1
#
_entry.id   AF-A0AAN5I2I7-F1
#
_cell.length_a   1.000
_cell.length_b   1.000
_cell.length_c   1.000
_cell.angle_alpha   90.00
_cell.angle_beta   90.00
_cell.angle_gamma   90.00
#
_symmetry.space_group_name_H-M   'P 1'
#
loop_
_entity.id
_entity.type
_entity.pdbx_description
1 polymer ?
#
loop_
_entity_poly.entity_id
_entity_poly.type
_entity_poly.pdbx_seq_one_letter_code
_entity_poly.pdbx_strand_id
1 'polypeptide(L)'
;MASFSAIGEVSHVFECLSLDNLSPFELLPRDLLWIILDYVPESILSLRPTSQICKSRVDAYALSCRDSPLVKLLEISESYHVPPRTIYVVMHVDKKISGLFELRLRLKKTVFDVVAKIERFQMPLNPHWTYRLCFHYAYDEYRVLDYVKDCVGKRIEETKIALGDEPLVTACTLVLGQVHCPKLAVNGYLTDITKNHLLKIIAEQNVDHLELNISGKTIPDTVEMLLQLPSLVYSIAICWIYPHDMSSVQTWLDSAKDINWAETIAEVFSRKVDKLKINGLSSPVRLNHRDSIMLGERLPMLGKRIWLEAPIRASPVDYENNEHAIQIKAIPRERMRGHYADTSSYKLSIKHSTRMHETFDAFKKLPLGRS
;
A
#
# COMPACT_ATOMS: atom_id res chain seq x y z
N MET A 1 -4.96 -69.27 31.36
CA MET A 1 -6.06 -69.35 30.38
C MET A 1 -7.27 -68.61 30.93
N ALA A 2 -7.43 -67.35 30.54
CA ALA A 2 -8.66 -66.57 30.75
C ALA A 2 -8.73 -65.55 29.61
N SER A 3 -9.65 -65.77 28.67
CA SER A 3 -9.90 -64.91 27.52
C SER A 3 -10.89 -63.81 27.89
N PHE A 4 -10.43 -62.56 27.85
CA PHE A 4 -11.29 -61.39 27.76
C PHE A 4 -11.22 -60.87 26.32
N SER A 5 -12.32 -60.93 25.59
CA SER A 5 -12.51 -60.20 24.34
C SER A 5 -13.94 -59.67 24.30
N ALA A 6 -14.12 -58.45 24.80
CA ALA A 6 -15.28 -57.62 24.52
C ALA A 6 -14.79 -56.48 23.63
N ILE A 7 -14.94 -56.66 22.32
CA ILE A 7 -14.82 -55.57 21.35
C ILE A 7 -16.21 -54.95 21.29
N GLY A 8 -16.37 -53.82 21.96
CA GLY A 8 -17.54 -52.96 21.80
C GLY A 8 -17.43 -52.23 20.46
N GLU A 9 -18.34 -52.53 19.55
CA GLU A 9 -18.55 -51.77 18.31
C GLU A 9 -18.92 -50.32 18.64
N VAL A 10 -17.99 -49.40 18.40
CA VAL A 10 -18.28 -47.97 18.31
C VAL A 10 -18.99 -47.75 16.98
N SER A 11 -20.32 -47.80 17.02
CA SER A 11 -21.18 -47.42 15.89
C SER A 11 -21.06 -45.91 15.65
N HIS A 12 -20.19 -45.54 14.71
CA HIS A 12 -20.20 -44.21 14.10
C HIS A 12 -21.51 -44.03 13.33
N VAL A 13 -22.45 -43.30 13.93
CA VAL A 13 -23.66 -42.83 13.25
C VAL A 13 -23.25 -41.77 12.22
N PHE A 14 -23.06 -42.20 10.97
CA PHE A 14 -23.19 -41.32 9.82
C PHE A 14 -24.68 -41.14 9.55
N GLU A 15 -25.28 -40.07 10.07
CA GLU A 15 -26.57 -39.59 9.56
C GLU A 15 -26.37 -39.22 8.09
N CYS A 16 -26.81 -40.10 7.19
CA CYS A 16 -27.01 -39.76 5.79
C CYS A 16 -28.14 -38.73 5.72
N LEU A 17 -27.79 -37.45 5.61
CA LEU A 17 -28.74 -36.39 5.31
C LEU A 17 -29.48 -36.75 4.03
N SER A 18 -30.79 -37.02 4.12
CA SER A 18 -31.63 -37.21 2.94
C SER A 18 -31.60 -35.92 2.10
N LEU A 19 -31.24 -36.04 0.83
CA LEU A 19 -31.21 -34.92 -0.12
C LEU A 19 -32.58 -34.25 -0.25
N ASP A 20 -33.66 -34.97 0.04
CA ASP A 20 -35.04 -34.49 -0.07
C ASP A 20 -35.39 -33.40 0.96
N ASN A 21 -34.57 -33.23 2.00
CA ASN A 21 -34.77 -32.22 3.05
C ASN A 21 -33.91 -30.96 2.86
N LEU A 22 -33.10 -30.89 1.80
CA LEU A 22 -32.23 -29.75 1.55
C LEU A 22 -32.98 -28.65 0.82
N SER A 23 -32.73 -27.40 1.23
CA SER A 23 -33.22 -26.26 0.48
C SER A 23 -32.57 -26.20 -0.91
N PRO A 24 -33.24 -25.63 -1.92
CA PRO A 24 -32.65 -25.43 -3.25
C PRO A 24 -31.31 -24.68 -3.21
N PHE A 25 -31.13 -23.81 -2.21
CA PHE A 25 -29.90 -23.06 -2.00
C PHE A 25 -28.73 -23.95 -1.52
N GLU A 26 -29.01 -24.94 -0.67
CA GLU A 26 -28.01 -25.92 -0.22
C GLU A 26 -27.65 -26.94 -1.31
N LEU A 27 -28.52 -27.14 -2.30
CA LEU A 27 -28.24 -27.99 -3.45
C LEU A 27 -27.33 -27.34 -4.49
N LEU A 28 -27.08 -26.02 -4.40
CA LEU A 28 -26.20 -25.33 -5.35
C LEU A 28 -24.78 -25.92 -5.32
N PRO A 29 -24.12 -26.07 -6.48
CA PRO A 29 -22.68 -26.28 -6.55
C PRO A 29 -21.93 -25.21 -5.76
N ARG A 30 -20.84 -25.62 -5.10
CA ARG A 30 -20.02 -24.74 -4.26
C ARG A 30 -19.64 -23.44 -4.95
N ASP A 31 -19.20 -23.54 -6.20
CA ASP A 31 -18.66 -22.38 -6.93
C ASP A 31 -19.76 -21.36 -7.26
N LEU A 32 -20.99 -21.82 -7.55
CA LEU A 32 -22.14 -20.93 -7.75
C LEU A 32 -22.56 -20.24 -6.45
N LEU A 33 -22.58 -20.99 -5.34
CA LEU A 33 -22.84 -20.40 -4.03
C LEU A 33 -21.82 -19.30 -3.72
N TRP A 34 -20.53 -19.56 -3.96
CA TRP A 34 -19.47 -18.59 -3.67
C TRP A 34 -19.56 -17.33 -4.54
N ILE A 35 -19.99 -17.44 -5.81
CA ILE A 35 -20.29 -16.27 -6.65
C ILE A 35 -21.43 -15.44 -6.03
N ILE A 36 -22.48 -16.08 -5.49
CA ILE A 36 -23.55 -15.37 -4.79
C ILE A 36 -22.99 -14.65 -3.56
N LEU A 37 -22.11 -15.29 -2.78
CA LEU A 37 -21.49 -14.67 -1.61
C LEU A 37 -20.58 -13.50 -1.98
N ASP A 38 -19.88 -13.54 -3.12
CA ASP A 38 -19.12 -12.39 -3.63
C ASP A 38 -20.03 -11.19 -3.94
N TYR A 39 -21.27 -11.45 -4.38
CA TYR A 39 -22.25 -10.42 -4.73
C TYR A 39 -22.94 -9.81 -3.50
N VAL A 40 -23.18 -10.60 -2.45
CA VAL A 40 -23.84 -10.16 -1.18
C VAL A 40 -23.03 -10.55 0.07
N PRO A 41 -21.79 -10.04 0.21
CA PRO A 41 -20.90 -10.41 1.31
C PRO A 41 -21.42 -10.00 2.69
N GLU A 42 -22.29 -8.99 2.78
CA GLU A 42 -22.93 -8.56 4.02
C GLU A 42 -23.88 -9.61 4.61
N SER A 43 -24.40 -10.52 3.78
CA SER A 43 -25.37 -11.55 4.19
C SER A 43 -24.71 -12.81 4.75
N ILE A 44 -23.38 -12.92 4.65
CA ILE A 44 -22.62 -14.12 5.02
C ILE A 44 -22.87 -14.52 6.48
N LEU A 45 -22.90 -13.55 7.40
CA LEU A 45 -23.12 -13.81 8.81
C LEU A 45 -24.55 -14.26 9.12
N SER A 46 -25.53 -13.77 8.36
CA SER A 46 -26.94 -14.18 8.47
C SER A 46 -27.20 -15.54 7.85
N LEU A 47 -26.47 -15.89 6.80
CA LEU A 47 -26.58 -17.19 6.13
C LEU A 47 -25.95 -18.31 6.96
N ARG A 48 -24.83 -18.04 7.62
CA ARG A 48 -24.07 -19.04 8.39
C ARG A 48 -24.91 -19.85 9.40
N PRO A 49 -25.81 -19.28 10.21
CA PRO A 49 -26.61 -20.04 11.19
C PRO A 49 -27.84 -20.75 10.59
N THR A 50 -28.15 -20.58 9.30
CA THR A 50 -29.40 -21.12 8.71
C THR A 50 -29.42 -22.65 8.63
N SER A 51 -28.26 -23.29 8.44
CA SER A 51 -28.11 -24.74 8.44
C SER A 51 -26.64 -25.14 8.62
N GLN A 52 -26.40 -26.44 8.89
CA GLN A 52 -25.04 -26.96 9.00
C GLN A 52 -24.28 -26.97 7.66
N ILE A 53 -25.00 -27.13 6.54
CA ILE A 53 -24.41 -27.06 5.19
C ILE A 53 -24.06 -25.61 4.85
N CYS A 54 -24.96 -24.67 5.11
CA CYS A 54 -24.67 -23.24 4.93
C CYS A 54 -23.47 -22.82 5.78
N LYS A 55 -23.42 -23.25 7.04
CA LYS A 55 -22.27 -23.00 7.93
C LYS A 55 -20.97 -23.51 7.34
N SER A 56 -20.91 -24.79 6.94
CA SER A 56 -19.66 -25.38 6.42
C SER A 56 -19.21 -24.70 5.13
N ARG A 57 -20.14 -24.33 4.25
CA ARG A 57 -19.83 -23.65 2.99
C ARG A 57 -19.40 -22.21 3.18
N VAL A 58 -20.03 -21.48 4.09
CA VAL A 58 -19.63 -20.12 4.49
C VAL A 58 -18.26 -20.15 5.16
N ASP A 59 -18.00 -21.11 6.04
CA ASP A 59 -16.71 -21.24 6.72
C ASP A 59 -15.60 -21.59 5.69
N ALA A 60 -15.88 -22.50 4.75
CA ALA A 60 -14.98 -22.81 3.65
C ALA A 60 -14.74 -21.61 2.72
N TYR A 61 -15.79 -20.84 2.41
CA TYR A 61 -15.68 -19.60 1.64
C TYR A 61 -14.81 -18.57 2.36
N ALA A 62 -15.06 -18.33 3.65
CA ALA A 62 -14.29 -17.39 4.46
C ALA A 62 -12.81 -17.81 4.53
N LEU A 63 -12.50 -19.09 4.64
CA LEU A 63 -11.13 -19.61 4.63
C LEU A 63 -10.50 -19.67 3.22
N SER A 64 -11.31 -19.62 2.17
CA SER A 64 -10.80 -19.60 0.80
C SER A 64 -10.12 -18.27 0.49
N CYS A 65 -8.87 -18.34 0.05
CA CYS A 65 -8.10 -17.16 -0.34
C CYS A 65 -8.40 -16.84 -1.81
N ARG A 66 -9.55 -16.20 -2.04
CA ARG A 66 -9.99 -15.71 -3.36
C ARG A 66 -9.26 -14.42 -3.74
N ASP A 67 -9.33 -14.07 -5.03
CA ASP A 67 -8.61 -12.92 -5.61
C ASP A 67 -9.23 -11.55 -5.23
N SER A 68 -10.42 -11.55 -4.63
CA SER A 68 -11.07 -10.33 -4.15
C SER A 68 -10.36 -9.78 -2.90
N PRO A 69 -9.93 -8.51 -2.90
CA PRO A 69 -9.25 -7.92 -1.74
C PRO A 69 -10.24 -7.73 -0.58
N LEU A 70 -9.96 -8.37 0.57
CA LEU A 70 -10.71 -8.08 1.80
C LEU A 70 -10.22 -6.80 2.48
N VAL A 71 -8.90 -6.61 2.47
CA VAL A 71 -8.26 -5.42 3.02
C VAL A 71 -7.99 -4.46 1.87
N LYS A 72 -8.59 -3.29 1.94
CA LYS A 72 -8.38 -2.24 0.94
C LYS A 72 -7.05 -1.53 1.16
N LEU A 73 -6.76 -1.21 2.41
CA LEU A 73 -5.53 -0.56 2.80
C LEU A 73 -4.90 -1.28 3.99
N LEU A 74 -3.63 -1.63 3.83
CA LEU A 74 -2.78 -2.13 4.89
C LEU A 74 -1.73 -1.08 5.24
N GLU A 75 -1.61 -0.72 6.52
CA GLU A 75 -0.57 0.18 7.02
C GLU A 75 0.31 -0.57 8.03
N ILE A 76 1.62 -0.55 7.85
CA ILE A 76 2.60 -1.12 8.79
C ILE A 76 3.52 0.01 9.25
N SER A 77 3.54 0.27 10.55
CA SER A 77 4.28 1.40 11.13
C SER A 77 4.85 1.06 12.50
N GLU A 78 5.73 1.91 13.01
CA GLU A 78 6.36 1.74 14.32
C GLU A 78 6.11 2.96 15.23
N SER A 79 5.89 2.71 16.52
CA SER A 79 5.88 3.74 17.56
C SER A 79 7.30 4.12 17.96
N TYR A 80 7.68 5.39 17.75
CA TYR A 80 9.00 5.91 18.15
C TYR A 80 9.05 6.43 19.60
N HIS A 81 7.91 6.63 20.25
CA HIS A 81 7.84 7.46 21.46
C HIS A 81 7.82 6.67 22.77
N VAL A 82 7.56 5.36 22.75
CA VAL A 82 7.41 4.56 23.98
C VAL A 82 8.14 3.22 23.82
N PRO A 83 9.21 2.96 24.59
CA PRO A 83 9.72 1.62 24.75
C PRO A 83 8.73 0.76 25.55
N PRO A 84 8.51 -0.51 25.18
CA PRO A 84 9.11 -1.21 24.05
C PRO A 84 8.52 -0.74 22.72
N ARG A 85 9.36 -0.64 21.67
CA ARG A 85 8.83 -0.20 20.37
C ARG A 85 7.77 -1.18 19.90
N THR A 86 6.68 -0.61 19.41
CA THR A 86 5.48 -1.36 19.03
C THR A 86 5.28 -1.15 17.54
N ILE A 87 5.15 -2.26 16.83
CA ILE A 87 4.79 -2.26 15.41
C ILE A 87 3.26 -2.32 15.35
N TYR A 88 2.67 -1.38 14.62
CA TYR A 88 1.23 -1.38 14.33
C TYR A 88 0.99 -1.94 12.94
N VAL A 89 0.15 -2.97 12.87
CA VAL A 89 -0.41 -3.46 11.61
C VAL A 89 -1.88 -3.06 11.57
N VAL A 90 -2.21 -2.13 10.68
CA VAL A 90 -3.53 -1.52 10.56
C VAL A 90 -4.16 -1.95 9.25
N MET A 91 -5.35 -2.54 9.33
CA MET A 91 -6.10 -3.05 8.18
C MET A 91 -7.42 -2.31 8.06
N HIS A 92 -7.67 -1.73 6.89
CA HIS A 92 -8.91 -1.06 6.56
C HIS A 92 -9.78 -1.94 5.68
N VAL A 93 -10.99 -2.23 6.15
CA VAL A 93 -11.94 -3.17 5.52
C VAL A 93 -13.27 -2.47 5.30
N ASP A 94 -13.84 -2.64 4.11
CA ASP A 94 -15.18 -2.13 3.79
C ASP A 94 -16.23 -2.66 4.77
N LYS A 95 -17.14 -1.78 5.23
CA LYS A 95 -18.24 -2.17 6.11
C LYS A 95 -19.09 -3.32 5.57
N LYS A 96 -19.27 -3.39 4.25
CA LYS A 96 -20.04 -4.44 3.59
C LYS A 96 -19.41 -5.83 3.74
N ILE A 97 -18.08 -5.90 3.82
CA ILE A 97 -17.33 -7.17 3.85
C ILE A 97 -16.63 -7.42 5.20
N SER A 98 -16.79 -6.52 6.17
CA SER A 98 -16.11 -6.63 7.46
C SER A 98 -16.54 -7.87 8.25
N GLY A 99 -17.80 -8.30 8.10
CA GLY A 99 -18.28 -9.54 8.71
C GLY A 99 -17.54 -10.78 8.20
N LEU A 100 -17.19 -10.81 6.92
CA LEU A 100 -16.39 -11.88 6.31
C LEU A 100 -14.95 -11.87 6.82
N PHE A 101 -14.34 -10.69 6.93
CA PHE A 101 -13.00 -10.54 7.49
C PHE A 101 -12.93 -11.00 8.95
N GLU A 102 -13.90 -10.61 9.78
CA GLU A 102 -14.00 -11.06 11.18
C GLU A 102 -14.23 -12.57 11.30
N LEU A 103 -15.06 -13.13 10.42
CA LEU A 103 -15.28 -14.56 10.35
C LEU A 103 -13.97 -15.29 10.02
N ARG A 104 -13.19 -14.79 9.05
CA ARG A 104 -11.89 -15.36 8.68
C ARG A 104 -10.90 -15.35 9.85
N LEU A 105 -10.80 -14.23 10.58
CA LEU A 105 -10.00 -14.15 11.80
C LEU A 105 -10.43 -15.24 12.79
N ARG A 106 -11.73 -15.34 13.12
CA ARG A 106 -12.20 -16.32 14.11
C ARG A 106 -12.04 -17.78 13.68
N LEU A 107 -12.13 -18.08 12.38
CA LEU A 107 -12.05 -19.45 11.86
C LEU A 107 -10.64 -19.98 11.76
N LYS A 108 -9.66 -19.13 11.48
CA LYS A 108 -8.25 -19.51 11.61
C LYS A 108 -7.95 -19.63 13.11
N LYS A 109 -8.25 -20.79 13.70
CA LYS A 109 -7.87 -21.08 15.08
C LYS A 109 -6.35 -21.14 15.16
N THR A 110 -5.77 -20.22 15.90
CA THR A 110 -4.36 -20.27 16.30
C THR A 110 -4.21 -20.71 17.74
N VAL A 111 -3.03 -21.21 18.09
CA VAL A 111 -2.62 -21.49 19.48
C VAL A 111 -2.61 -20.20 20.31
N PHE A 112 -2.48 -19.05 19.63
CA PHE A 112 -2.48 -17.72 20.23
C PHE A 112 -3.85 -17.07 20.06
N ASP A 113 -4.35 -16.38 21.10
CA ASP A 113 -5.54 -15.53 20.99
C ASP A 113 -5.18 -14.21 20.30
N VAL A 114 -4.78 -14.29 19.02
CA VAL A 114 -4.42 -13.13 18.19
C VAL A 114 -5.63 -12.21 18.03
N VAL A 115 -6.83 -12.79 17.97
CA VAL A 115 -8.08 -12.03 17.83
C VAL A 115 -8.27 -11.08 19.02
N ALA A 116 -7.93 -11.50 20.25
CA ALA A 116 -7.98 -10.60 21.41
C ALA A 116 -6.99 -9.43 21.35
N LYS A 117 -5.92 -9.52 20.55
CA LYS A 117 -4.95 -8.43 20.33
C LYS A 117 -5.33 -7.48 19.19
N ILE A 118 -6.35 -7.82 18.41
CA ILE A 118 -6.81 -6.98 17.30
C ILE A 118 -7.93 -6.08 17.81
N GLU A 119 -7.61 -4.80 17.90
CA GLU A 119 -8.58 -3.77 18.23
C GLU A 119 -9.39 -3.40 16.99
N ARG A 120 -10.71 -3.26 17.16
CA ARG A 120 -11.61 -2.77 16.12
C ARG A 120 -12.13 -1.40 16.51
N PHE A 121 -12.00 -0.43 15.61
CA PHE A 121 -12.57 0.89 15.81
C PHE A 121 -13.01 1.50 14.47
N GLN A 122 -13.82 2.56 14.55
CA GLN A 122 -14.26 3.32 13.41
C GLN A 122 -13.83 4.77 13.56
N MET A 123 -13.15 5.29 12.55
CA MET A 123 -12.87 6.72 12.47
C MET A 123 -14.13 7.47 12.00
N PRO A 124 -14.42 8.66 12.56
CA PRO A 124 -15.51 9.51 12.06
C PRO A 124 -15.36 9.75 10.56
N LEU A 125 -16.47 9.68 9.82
CA LEU A 125 -16.53 9.88 8.37
C LEU A 125 -15.82 8.82 7.50
N ASN A 126 -15.19 7.80 8.08
CA ASN A 126 -14.56 6.72 7.31
C ASN A 126 -15.60 5.64 6.93
N PRO A 127 -15.76 5.29 5.63
CA PRO A 127 -16.65 4.22 5.20
C PRO A 127 -16.11 2.81 5.54
N HIS A 128 -14.90 2.70 6.09
CA HIS A 128 -14.24 1.45 6.45
C HIS A 128 -14.21 1.22 7.97
N TRP A 129 -14.17 -0.05 8.36
CA TRP A 129 -13.71 -0.46 9.69
C TRP A 129 -12.18 -0.50 9.72
N THR A 130 -11.60 -0.10 10.84
CA THR A 130 -10.17 -0.21 11.09
C THR A 130 -9.92 -1.32 12.11
N TYR A 131 -9.05 -2.25 11.75
CA TYR A 131 -8.55 -3.32 12.61
C TYR A 131 -7.08 -3.07 12.86
N ARG A 132 -6.68 -2.94 14.13
CA ARG A 132 -5.30 -2.64 14.51
C ARG A 132 -4.75 -3.77 15.37
N LEU A 133 -3.66 -4.37 14.92
CA LEU A 133 -2.82 -5.22 15.73
C LEU A 133 -1.65 -4.40 16.28
N CYS A 134 -1.46 -4.47 17.59
CA CYS A 134 -0.26 -3.97 18.27
C CYS A 134 0.70 -5.14 18.50
N PHE A 135 1.87 -5.10 17.87
CA PHE A 135 2.90 -6.14 17.94
C PHE A 135 4.15 -5.60 18.63
N HIS A 136 4.48 -6.16 19.79
CA HIS A 136 5.67 -5.83 20.56
C HIS A 136 6.75 -6.86 20.25
N TYR A 137 7.72 -6.53 19.40
CA TYR A 137 8.76 -7.48 18.97
C TYR A 137 9.62 -8.04 20.11
N ALA A 138 9.61 -7.40 21.29
CA ALA A 138 10.28 -7.89 22.49
C ALA A 138 9.54 -9.05 23.21
N TYR A 139 8.23 -9.19 23.00
CA TYR A 139 7.37 -10.11 23.75
C TYR A 139 6.49 -10.99 22.87
N ASP A 140 6.16 -10.54 21.67
CA ASP A 140 5.25 -11.21 20.76
C ASP A 140 6.02 -12.11 19.78
N GLU A 141 5.48 -13.30 19.54
CA GLU A 141 6.03 -14.20 18.52
C GLU A 141 5.66 -13.73 17.11
N TYR A 142 6.64 -13.73 16.20
CA TYR A 142 6.43 -13.37 14.79
C TYR A 142 5.36 -14.21 14.07
N ARG A 143 5.01 -15.39 14.59
CA ARG A 143 3.89 -16.22 14.11
C ARG A 143 2.55 -15.48 14.12
N VAL A 144 2.40 -14.46 14.96
CA VAL A 144 1.22 -13.58 14.96
C VAL A 144 1.12 -12.81 13.63
N LEU A 145 2.24 -12.42 13.02
CA LEU A 145 2.25 -11.72 11.74
C LEU A 145 1.94 -12.66 10.56
N ASP A 146 2.43 -13.90 10.60
CA ASP A 146 2.06 -14.93 9.63
C ASP A 146 0.56 -15.17 9.62
N TYR A 147 -0.05 -15.20 10.82
CA TYR A 147 -1.49 -15.31 10.96
C TYR A 147 -2.24 -14.12 10.35
N VAL A 148 -1.74 -12.89 10.54
CA VAL A 148 -2.36 -11.70 9.93
C VAL A 148 -2.26 -11.75 8.41
N LYS A 149 -1.08 -12.06 7.85
CA LYS A 149 -0.88 -12.27 6.41
C LYS A 149 -1.96 -13.20 5.84
N ASP A 150 -2.14 -14.32 6.52
CA ASP A 150 -3.10 -15.36 6.17
C ASP A 150 -4.56 -14.91 6.19
N CYS A 151 -4.88 -13.86 6.94
CA CYS A 151 -6.22 -13.29 7.06
C CYS A 151 -6.46 -12.14 6.06
N VAL A 152 -5.43 -11.36 5.75
CA VAL A 152 -5.47 -10.23 4.81
C VAL A 152 -5.85 -10.70 3.40
N GLY A 153 -5.34 -11.87 2.99
CA GLY A 153 -5.60 -12.48 1.69
C GLY A 153 -4.45 -12.30 0.69
N LYS A 154 -4.65 -12.69 -0.57
CA LYS A 154 -3.63 -12.67 -1.63
C LYS A 154 -3.44 -11.31 -2.30
N ARG A 155 -4.36 -10.37 -2.10
CA ARG A 155 -4.37 -9.08 -2.78
C ARG A 155 -4.80 -7.98 -1.82
N ILE A 156 -4.07 -6.87 -1.86
CA ILE A 156 -4.40 -5.62 -1.17
C ILE A 156 -4.43 -4.52 -2.23
N GLU A 157 -5.36 -3.58 -2.15
CA GLU A 157 -5.43 -2.49 -3.14
C GLU A 157 -4.30 -1.46 -2.94
N GLU A 158 -4.03 -1.12 -1.67
CA GLU A 158 -3.06 -0.11 -1.26
C GLU A 158 -2.29 -0.56 -0.02
N THR A 159 -0.97 -0.41 -0.01
CA THR A 159 -0.14 -0.67 1.17
C THR A 159 0.66 0.58 1.52
N LYS A 160 0.73 0.88 2.81
CA LYS A 160 1.62 1.90 3.38
C LYS A 160 2.58 1.23 4.35
N ILE A 161 3.87 1.46 4.19
CA ILE A 161 4.88 0.99 5.13
C ILE A 161 5.71 2.16 5.65
N ALA A 162 6.13 2.08 6.91
CA ALA A 162 7.22 2.90 7.41
C ALA A 162 8.55 2.18 7.19
N LEU A 163 9.60 2.95 6.87
CA LEU A 163 10.99 2.50 6.91
C LEU A 163 11.52 2.68 8.32
N GLY A 164 12.17 1.66 8.83
CA GLY A 164 12.67 1.64 10.19
C GLY A 164 13.82 0.67 10.35
N ASP A 165 13.95 0.14 11.56
CA ASP A 165 14.96 -0.85 11.90
C ASP A 165 14.61 -2.26 11.38
N GLU A 166 15.47 -3.21 11.71
CA GLU A 166 15.35 -4.60 11.27
C GLU A 166 14.04 -5.28 11.72
N PRO A 167 13.54 -5.11 12.97
CA PRO A 167 12.22 -5.61 13.37
C PRO A 167 11.07 -5.14 12.47
N LEU A 168 11.01 -3.85 12.12
CA LEU A 168 9.96 -3.31 11.26
C LEU A 168 10.06 -3.87 9.84
N VAL A 169 11.28 -3.98 9.31
CA VAL A 169 11.58 -4.60 8.00
C VAL A 169 11.12 -6.06 7.98
N THR A 170 11.43 -6.82 9.02
CA THR A 170 11.03 -8.22 9.16
C THR A 170 9.50 -8.34 9.25
N ALA A 171 8.83 -7.47 10.00
CA ALA A 171 7.38 -7.43 10.04
C ALA A 171 6.73 -7.14 8.68
N CYS A 172 7.27 -6.18 7.92
CA CYS A 172 6.80 -5.88 6.56
C CYS A 172 6.94 -7.10 5.64
N THR A 173 8.08 -7.78 5.69
CA THR A 173 8.35 -8.99 4.89
C THR A 173 7.35 -10.10 5.18
N LEU A 174 7.10 -10.36 6.46
CA LEU A 174 6.20 -11.44 6.89
C LEU A 174 4.76 -11.15 6.50
N VAL A 175 4.27 -9.94 6.79
CA VAL A 175 2.87 -9.58 6.50
C VAL A 175 2.60 -9.51 4.99
N LEU A 176 3.55 -8.97 4.21
CA LEU A 176 3.37 -8.77 2.76
C LEU A 176 3.78 -9.98 1.92
N GLY A 177 4.42 -11.00 2.49
CA GLY A 177 4.95 -12.11 1.71
C GLY A 177 3.87 -12.82 0.90
N GLN A 178 4.03 -12.88 -0.42
CA GLN A 178 3.07 -13.48 -1.38
C GLN A 178 1.74 -12.73 -1.50
N VAL A 179 1.69 -11.45 -1.12
CA VAL A 179 0.51 -10.60 -1.23
C VAL A 179 0.71 -9.59 -2.34
N HIS A 180 -0.06 -9.72 -3.42
CA HIS A 180 0.01 -8.77 -4.52
C HIS A 180 -0.49 -7.38 -4.06
N CYS A 181 0.38 -6.39 -4.23
CA CYS A 181 0.14 -5.02 -3.82
C CYS A 181 0.54 -4.06 -4.96
N PRO A 182 -0.41 -3.62 -5.81
CA PRO A 182 -0.10 -2.77 -6.94
C PRO A 182 0.27 -1.33 -6.54
N LYS A 183 -0.12 -0.87 -5.34
CA LYS A 183 0.17 0.49 -4.85
C LYS A 183 0.88 0.46 -3.51
N LEU A 184 2.15 0.88 -3.48
CA LEU A 184 2.95 0.96 -2.27
C LEU A 184 3.33 2.40 -1.94
N ALA A 185 3.00 2.86 -0.75
CA ALA A 185 3.48 4.11 -0.17
C ALA A 185 4.47 3.80 0.95
N VAL A 186 5.57 4.54 0.97
CA VAL A 186 6.67 4.32 1.89
C VAL A 186 6.97 5.61 2.61
N ASN A 187 7.02 5.58 3.94
CA ASN A 187 7.35 6.74 4.75
C ASN A 187 8.64 6.50 5.55
N GLY A 188 9.56 7.44 5.60
CA GLY A 188 10.69 7.38 6.54
C GLY A 188 12.06 7.67 5.92
N TYR A 189 13.11 7.19 6.59
CA TYR A 189 14.49 7.43 6.19
C TYR A 189 15.01 6.33 5.27
N LEU A 190 15.62 6.74 4.16
CA LEU A 190 16.33 5.84 3.27
C LEU A 190 17.76 5.66 3.77
N THR A 191 18.12 4.40 4.03
CA THR A 191 19.45 3.89 4.36
C THR A 191 19.77 2.75 3.41
N ASP A 192 21.01 2.30 3.28
CA ASP A 192 21.34 1.17 2.39
C ASP A 192 20.54 -0.10 2.71
N ILE A 193 20.35 -0.38 4.00
CA ILE A 193 19.57 -1.53 4.47
C ILE A 193 18.11 -1.40 4.04
N THR A 194 17.48 -0.24 4.30
CA THR A 194 16.07 -0.02 3.97
C THR A 194 15.84 0.10 2.46
N LYS A 195 16.81 0.64 1.70
CA LYS A 195 16.80 0.71 0.23
C LYS A 195 16.75 -0.68 -0.38
N ASN A 196 17.68 -1.56 -0.02
CA ASN A 196 17.73 -2.92 -0.55
C ASN A 196 16.47 -3.71 -0.19
N HIS A 197 15.98 -3.52 1.03
CA HIS A 197 14.74 -4.15 1.48
C HIS A 197 13.53 -3.66 0.68
N LEU A 198 13.42 -2.36 0.46
CA LEU A 198 12.33 -1.77 -0.30
C LEU A 198 12.33 -2.24 -1.76
N LEU A 199 13.50 -2.28 -2.41
CA LEU A 199 13.62 -2.81 -3.78
C LEU A 199 13.16 -4.27 -3.86
N LYS A 200 13.48 -5.08 -2.84
CA LYS A 200 13.01 -6.45 -2.72
C LYS A 200 11.48 -6.52 -2.60
N ILE A 201 10.86 -5.72 -1.71
CA ILE A 201 9.39 -5.67 -1.59
C ILE A 201 8.74 -5.31 -2.93
N ILE A 202 9.24 -4.26 -3.58
CA ILE A 202 8.70 -3.77 -4.86
C ILE A 202 8.72 -4.87 -5.92
N ALA A 203 9.85 -5.58 -6.03
CA ALA A 203 10.02 -6.67 -6.99
C ALA A 203 9.14 -7.88 -6.65
N GLU A 204 9.10 -8.30 -5.38
CA GLU A 204 8.36 -9.50 -4.97
C GLU A 204 6.83 -9.33 -5.00
N GLN A 205 6.32 -8.12 -4.71
CA GLN A 205 4.87 -7.88 -4.65
C GLN A 205 4.26 -7.36 -5.97
N ASN A 206 5.07 -7.21 -7.02
CA ASN A 206 4.70 -6.63 -8.31
C ASN A 206 4.03 -5.25 -8.15
N VAL A 207 4.73 -4.33 -7.50
CA VAL A 207 4.24 -2.96 -7.29
C VAL A 207 4.22 -2.21 -8.63
N ASP A 208 3.08 -1.62 -8.98
CA ASP A 208 2.93 -0.80 -10.19
C ASP A 208 3.15 0.69 -9.90
N HIS A 209 2.67 1.15 -8.73
CA HIS A 209 2.72 2.53 -8.30
C HIS A 209 3.42 2.65 -6.95
N LEU A 210 4.46 3.49 -6.91
CA LEU A 210 5.24 3.75 -5.72
C LEU A 210 5.11 5.22 -5.31
N GLU A 211 4.75 5.48 -4.05
CA GLU A 211 4.86 6.79 -3.42
C GLU A 211 5.94 6.76 -2.33
N LEU A 212 6.93 7.63 -2.46
CA LEU A 212 8.04 7.74 -1.53
C LEU A 212 7.92 9.04 -0.75
N ASN A 213 7.57 8.93 0.52
CA ASN A 213 7.53 10.01 1.49
C ASN A 213 8.84 9.97 2.31
N ILE A 214 9.91 10.50 1.72
CA ILE A 214 11.27 10.35 2.24
C ILE A 214 11.65 11.55 3.10
N SER A 215 12.22 11.28 4.27
CA SER A 215 13.09 12.21 5.01
C SER A 215 14.54 11.79 4.77
N GLY A 216 15.32 12.57 4.04
CA GLY A 216 16.69 12.20 3.68
C GLY A 216 17.73 12.69 4.69
N LYS A 217 18.83 11.92 4.86
CA LYS A 217 20.11 12.43 5.42
C LYS A 217 21.08 12.86 4.31
N THR A 218 21.02 12.23 3.13
CA THR A 218 21.96 12.43 1.99
C THR A 218 21.23 12.25 0.65
N ILE A 219 21.57 13.05 -0.37
CA ILE A 219 20.98 13.00 -1.71
C ILE A 219 21.58 11.97 -2.68
N PRO A 220 22.89 11.62 -2.65
CA PRO A 220 23.47 10.65 -3.57
C PRO A 220 22.71 9.31 -3.60
N ASP A 221 22.35 8.80 -2.43
CA ASP A 221 21.60 7.53 -2.29
C ASP A 221 20.20 7.61 -2.93
N THR A 222 19.63 8.82 -2.97
CA THR A 222 18.32 9.05 -3.59
C THR A 222 18.43 8.97 -5.11
N VAL A 223 19.43 9.58 -5.74
CA VAL A 223 19.58 9.52 -7.21
C VAL A 223 19.81 8.08 -7.66
N GLU A 224 20.69 7.35 -6.97
CA GLU A 224 20.97 5.96 -7.31
C GLU A 224 19.70 5.10 -7.19
N MET A 225 18.93 5.26 -6.10
CA MET A 225 17.63 4.59 -5.95
C MET A 225 16.66 4.99 -7.06
N LEU A 226 16.56 6.29 -7.40
CA LEU A 226 15.69 6.78 -8.46
C LEU A 226 16.04 6.24 -9.84
N LEU A 227 17.30 5.86 -10.07
CA LEU A 227 17.72 5.19 -11.29
C LEU A 227 17.48 3.68 -11.26
N GLN A 228 17.28 3.06 -10.09
CA GLN A 228 16.98 1.64 -9.96
C GLN A 228 15.47 1.35 -10.03
N LEU A 229 14.63 2.18 -9.43
CA LEU A 229 13.17 2.05 -9.44
C LEU A 229 12.51 1.96 -10.83
N PRO A 230 13.00 2.63 -11.89
CA PRO A 230 12.28 2.68 -13.15
C PRO A 230 12.34 1.40 -13.97
N SER A 231 13.02 0.34 -13.50
CA SER A 231 12.89 -1.01 -14.05
C SER A 231 11.78 -1.81 -13.37
N LEU A 232 11.35 -1.40 -12.17
CA LEU A 232 10.43 -2.16 -11.34
C LEU A 232 8.99 -1.64 -11.44
N VAL A 233 8.79 -0.32 -11.45
CA VAL A 233 7.46 0.30 -11.35
C VAL A 233 7.08 1.12 -12.59
N TYR A 234 5.79 1.40 -12.78
CA TYR A 234 5.29 2.25 -13.87
C TYR A 234 5.12 3.71 -13.45
N SER A 235 4.85 3.95 -12.17
CA SER A 235 4.55 5.27 -11.64
C SER A 235 5.30 5.52 -10.34
N ILE A 236 5.94 6.69 -10.22
CA ILE A 236 6.67 7.12 -9.03
C ILE A 236 6.15 8.49 -8.59
N ALA A 237 5.72 8.59 -7.33
CA ALA A 237 5.58 9.86 -6.64
C ALA A 237 6.68 9.98 -5.58
N ILE A 238 7.32 11.14 -5.50
CA ILE A 238 8.30 11.47 -4.49
C ILE A 238 7.77 12.69 -3.76
N CYS A 239 7.62 12.57 -2.45
CA CYS A 239 7.19 13.60 -1.55
C CYS A 239 8.29 13.75 -0.50
N TRP A 240 8.93 14.91 -0.47
CA TRP A 240 9.97 15.17 0.52
C TRP A 240 9.33 15.68 1.81
N ILE A 241 9.56 14.96 2.91
CA ILE A 241 9.19 15.40 4.25
C ILE A 241 10.36 16.21 4.80
N TYR A 242 10.09 17.43 5.29
CA TYR A 242 11.12 18.27 5.88
C TYR A 242 11.81 17.52 7.03
N PRO A 243 13.16 17.51 7.07
CA PRO A 243 13.86 17.17 8.29
C PRO A 243 13.38 18.10 9.40
N HIS A 244 13.19 17.57 10.61
CA HIS A 244 12.90 18.41 11.77
C HIS A 244 14.05 19.36 12.13
N ASP A 245 15.26 19.10 11.63
CA ASP A 245 16.47 19.89 11.89
C ASP A 245 16.87 20.74 10.68
N MET A 246 16.78 22.06 10.81
CA MET A 246 17.14 23.03 9.77
C MET A 246 18.62 22.97 9.34
N SER A 247 19.53 22.53 10.21
CA SER A 247 20.95 22.42 9.86
C SER A 247 21.18 21.33 8.82
N SER A 248 20.45 20.22 8.93
CA SER A 248 20.48 19.12 7.95
C SER A 248 19.90 19.52 6.58
N VAL A 249 18.97 20.50 6.55
CA VAL A 249 18.35 20.98 5.30
C VAL A 249 19.38 21.65 4.39
N GLN A 250 20.30 22.44 4.94
CA GLN A 250 21.27 23.17 4.11
C GLN A 250 22.31 22.23 3.51
N THR A 251 22.91 21.36 4.32
CA THR A 251 23.85 20.31 3.86
C THR A 251 23.20 19.44 2.80
N TRP A 252 21.94 19.08 3.01
CA TRP A 252 21.17 18.35 2.03
C TRP A 252 20.98 19.18 0.75
N LEU A 253 20.42 20.39 0.79
CA LEU A 253 20.27 21.24 -0.41
C LEU A 253 21.58 21.44 -1.18
N ASP A 254 22.70 21.58 -0.47
CA ASP A 254 24.02 21.75 -1.08
C ASP A 254 24.45 20.50 -1.85
N SER A 255 24.22 19.30 -1.30
CA SER A 255 24.53 18.04 -2.00
C SER A 255 23.67 17.77 -3.25
N ALA A 256 22.57 18.51 -3.44
CA ALA A 256 21.72 18.40 -4.63
C ALA A 256 22.06 19.39 -5.75
N LYS A 257 22.90 20.39 -5.49
CA LYS A 257 23.19 21.46 -6.46
C LYS A 257 23.90 20.95 -7.71
N ASP A 258 24.75 19.94 -7.54
CA ASP A 258 25.61 19.43 -8.62
C ASP A 258 24.92 18.34 -9.47
N ILE A 259 23.67 18.01 -9.16
CA ILE A 259 22.95 16.93 -9.81
C ILE A 259 22.21 17.47 -11.03
N ASN A 260 22.49 16.86 -12.18
CA ASN A 260 21.76 17.14 -13.41
C ASN A 260 20.37 16.46 -13.39
N TRP A 261 19.44 17.06 -12.66
CA TRP A 261 18.09 16.53 -12.50
C TRP A 261 17.35 16.32 -13.82
N ALA A 262 17.60 17.17 -14.82
CA ALA A 262 16.98 17.03 -16.12
C ALA A 262 17.44 15.73 -16.81
N GLU A 263 18.73 15.39 -16.74
CA GLU A 263 19.25 14.12 -17.29
C GLU A 263 18.75 12.91 -16.49
N THR A 264 18.78 12.98 -15.16
CA THR A 264 18.26 11.91 -14.30
C THR A 264 16.79 11.63 -14.59
N ILE A 265 15.95 12.67 -14.72
CA ILE A 265 14.52 12.51 -15.02
C ILE A 265 14.32 11.92 -16.43
N ALA A 266 15.09 12.39 -17.42
CA ALA A 266 15.03 11.83 -18.77
C ALA A 266 15.42 10.34 -18.77
N GLU A 267 16.45 9.96 -18.01
CA GLU A 267 16.85 8.57 -17.84
C GLU A 267 15.75 7.72 -17.18
N VAL A 268 15.09 8.23 -16.13
CA VAL A 268 13.95 7.56 -15.50
C VAL A 268 12.85 7.23 -16.52
N PHE A 269 12.48 8.19 -17.37
CA PHE A 269 11.46 7.98 -18.40
C PHE A 269 11.90 7.12 -19.58
N SER A 270 13.21 6.99 -19.83
CA SER A 270 13.73 6.11 -20.87
C SER A 270 13.47 4.61 -20.61
N ARG A 271 13.09 4.26 -19.37
CA ARG A 271 12.85 2.88 -18.91
C ARG A 271 11.35 2.55 -18.82
N LYS A 272 10.89 1.83 -17.79
CA LYS A 272 9.48 1.39 -17.63
C LYS A 272 8.54 2.53 -17.19
N VAL A 273 9.04 3.49 -16.42
CA VAL A 273 8.24 4.57 -15.82
C VAL A 273 7.61 5.47 -16.88
N ASP A 274 6.32 5.77 -16.72
CA ASP A 274 5.58 6.70 -17.57
C ASP A 274 4.88 7.82 -16.79
N LYS A 275 4.84 7.73 -15.44
CA LYS A 275 4.41 8.82 -14.54
C LYS A 275 5.48 9.09 -13.49
N LEU A 276 5.95 10.33 -13.40
CA LEU A 276 6.80 10.82 -12.32
C LEU A 276 6.22 12.09 -11.74
N LYS A 277 6.02 12.11 -10.43
CA LYS A 277 5.61 13.31 -9.70
C LYS A 277 6.57 13.58 -8.56
N ILE A 278 7.14 14.77 -8.56
CA ILE A 278 8.03 15.25 -7.51
C ILE A 278 7.30 16.38 -6.80
N ASN A 279 7.08 16.22 -5.50
CA ASN A 279 6.39 17.19 -4.64
C ASN A 279 7.32 17.64 -3.52
N GLY A 280 7.11 18.89 -3.09
CA GLY A 280 7.77 19.50 -1.94
C GLY A 280 8.31 20.88 -2.29
N LEU A 281 7.94 21.89 -1.50
CA LEU A 281 8.47 23.26 -1.64
C LEU A 281 9.98 23.32 -1.33
N SER A 282 10.45 22.39 -0.50
CA SER A 282 11.85 22.12 -0.19
C SER A 282 12.45 20.99 -1.02
N SER A 283 11.80 20.50 -2.08
CA SER A 283 12.39 19.43 -2.87
C SER A 283 13.82 19.81 -3.29
N PRO A 284 14.80 18.89 -3.17
CA PRO A 284 16.17 19.17 -3.59
C PRO A 284 16.24 19.27 -5.12
N VAL A 285 15.25 18.65 -5.79
CA VAL A 285 14.99 18.73 -7.21
C VAL A 285 14.43 20.12 -7.50
N ARG A 286 15.31 21.09 -7.69
CA ARG A 286 14.92 22.42 -8.16
C ARG A 286 15.31 22.56 -9.62
N LEU A 287 14.38 22.20 -10.49
CA LEU A 287 14.53 22.47 -11.90
C LEU A 287 14.67 23.98 -12.11
N ASN A 288 15.54 24.36 -13.03
CA ASN A 288 15.67 25.72 -13.53
C ASN A 288 15.05 25.82 -14.94
N HIS A 289 15.10 27.02 -15.54
CA HIS A 289 14.55 27.25 -16.87
C HIS A 289 15.20 26.39 -17.96
N ARG A 290 16.53 26.19 -17.92
CA ARG A 290 17.25 25.33 -18.87
C ARG A 290 16.80 23.88 -18.77
N ASP A 291 16.59 23.39 -17.56
CA ASP A 291 16.07 22.03 -17.32
C ASP A 291 14.69 21.85 -17.95
N SER A 292 13.79 22.85 -17.85
CA SER A 292 12.47 22.75 -18.48
C SER A 292 12.51 22.71 -20.01
N ILE A 293 13.40 23.47 -20.64
CA ILE A 293 13.57 23.44 -22.09
C ILE A 293 14.06 22.05 -22.50
N MET A 294 15.12 21.57 -21.85
CA MET A 294 15.70 20.27 -22.14
C MET A 294 14.69 19.12 -21.96
N LEU A 295 13.93 19.11 -20.87
CA LEU A 295 12.90 18.10 -20.63
C LEU A 295 11.73 18.22 -21.62
N GLY A 296 11.32 19.45 -21.95
CA GLY A 296 10.26 19.73 -22.93
C GLY A 296 10.61 19.33 -24.35
N GLU A 297 11.89 19.30 -24.70
CA GLU A 297 12.39 18.79 -25.98
C GLU A 297 12.59 17.27 -25.96
N ARG A 298 13.20 16.71 -24.90
CA ARG A 298 13.59 15.30 -24.86
C ARG A 298 12.47 14.34 -24.53
N LEU A 299 11.64 14.63 -23.52
CA LEU A 299 10.62 13.67 -23.08
C LEU A 299 9.61 13.34 -24.18
N PRO A 300 9.07 14.32 -24.93
CA PRO A 300 8.12 14.01 -26.00
C PRO A 300 8.71 13.12 -27.10
N MET A 301 10.02 13.16 -27.33
CA MET A 301 10.70 12.35 -28.35
C MET A 301 10.89 10.88 -27.94
N LEU A 302 10.60 10.50 -26.69
CA LEU A 302 10.67 9.11 -26.24
C LEU A 302 9.52 8.23 -26.80
N GLY A 303 8.51 8.82 -27.46
CA GLY A 303 7.39 8.08 -28.04
C GLY A 303 6.48 7.41 -26.99
N LYS A 304 6.54 7.88 -25.74
CA LYS A 304 5.78 7.35 -24.60
C LYS A 304 4.69 8.33 -24.18
N ARG A 305 3.64 7.80 -23.55
CA ARG A 305 2.58 8.61 -22.93
C ARG A 305 3.08 9.15 -21.59
N ILE A 306 3.93 10.17 -21.61
CA ILE A 306 4.60 10.64 -20.40
C ILE A 306 3.70 11.56 -19.58
N TRP A 307 3.82 11.45 -18.25
CA TRP A 307 3.36 12.45 -17.30
C TRP A 307 4.49 12.77 -16.32
N LEU A 308 5.07 13.96 -16.43
CA LEU A 308 5.94 14.56 -15.43
C LEU A 308 5.25 15.73 -14.71
N GLU A 309 5.34 15.76 -13.39
CA GLU A 309 5.09 16.96 -12.58
C GLU A 309 6.27 17.19 -11.62
N ALA A 310 6.88 18.38 -11.63
CA ALA A 310 8.01 18.71 -10.76
C ALA A 310 8.06 20.21 -10.39
N PRO A 311 8.58 20.57 -9.21
CA PRO A 311 8.78 21.97 -8.85
C PRO A 311 9.88 22.61 -9.70
N ILE A 312 9.69 23.89 -10.05
CA ILE A 312 10.60 24.64 -10.93
C ILE A 312 10.73 26.11 -10.52
N ARG A 313 11.91 26.70 -10.79
CA ARG A 313 12.19 28.13 -10.72
C ARG A 313 12.33 28.71 -12.13
N ALA A 314 11.21 28.99 -12.77
CA ALA A 314 11.17 29.56 -14.12
C ALA A 314 9.90 30.40 -14.31
N SER A 315 9.91 31.25 -15.33
CA SER A 315 8.71 31.97 -15.77
C SER A 315 7.64 31.02 -16.29
N PRO A 316 6.36 31.42 -16.25
CA PRO A 316 5.28 30.70 -16.91
C PRO A 316 5.57 30.44 -18.37
N VAL A 317 5.22 29.25 -18.83
CA VAL A 317 5.37 28.76 -20.19
C VAL A 317 4.18 27.85 -20.47
N ASP A 318 3.66 27.90 -21.70
CA ASP A 318 2.58 27.02 -22.16
C ASP A 318 2.78 26.80 -23.67
N TYR A 319 3.14 25.58 -24.05
CA TYR A 319 3.26 25.18 -25.45
C TYR A 319 3.04 23.67 -25.58
N GLU A 320 2.92 23.19 -26.82
CA GLU A 320 2.79 21.78 -27.14
C GLU A 320 4.00 21.28 -27.93
N ASN A 321 4.43 20.05 -27.68
CA ASN A 321 5.48 19.37 -28.44
C ASN A 321 5.16 17.88 -28.52
N ASN A 322 5.09 17.33 -29.74
CA ASN A 322 4.81 15.92 -30.03
C ASN A 322 3.70 15.31 -29.15
N GLU A 323 2.50 15.90 -29.21
CA GLU A 323 1.30 15.52 -28.43
C GLU A 323 1.43 15.69 -26.90
N HIS A 324 2.48 16.34 -26.41
CA HIS A 324 2.62 16.68 -25.00
C HIS A 324 2.34 18.16 -24.77
N ALA A 325 1.52 18.46 -23.77
CA ALA A 325 1.37 19.80 -23.24
C ALA A 325 2.49 20.07 -22.22
N ILE A 326 3.26 21.14 -22.43
CA ILE A 326 4.35 21.59 -21.56
C ILE A 326 3.93 22.90 -20.91
N GLN A 327 3.73 22.85 -19.59
CA GLN A 327 3.14 23.94 -18.83
C GLN A 327 3.95 24.24 -17.59
N ILE A 328 4.27 25.52 -17.36
CA ILE A 328 4.81 26.03 -16.11
C ILE A 328 3.74 26.91 -15.48
N LYS A 329 3.13 26.41 -14.40
CA LYS A 329 2.01 27.08 -13.72
C LYS A 329 2.38 27.43 -12.29
N ALA A 330 1.93 28.59 -11.82
CA ALA A 330 2.08 28.98 -10.42
C ALA A 330 1.33 27.99 -9.52
N ILE A 331 1.92 27.61 -8.40
CA ILE A 331 1.28 26.76 -7.41
C ILE A 331 0.34 27.64 -6.56
N PRO A 332 -0.97 27.35 -6.49
CA PRO A 332 -1.92 28.16 -5.72
C PRO A 332 -1.51 28.29 -4.25
N ARG A 333 -1.52 29.53 -3.72
CA ARG A 333 -1.13 29.84 -2.33
C ARG A 333 -1.97 29.13 -1.28
N GLU A 334 -3.24 28.82 -1.57
CA GLU A 334 -4.15 28.12 -0.65
C GLU A 334 -3.65 26.74 -0.20
N ARG A 335 -2.72 26.14 -0.94
CA ARG A 335 -2.09 24.86 -0.57
C ARG A 335 -0.86 25.02 0.34
N MET A 336 -0.41 26.24 0.62
CA MET A 336 0.74 26.52 1.48
C MET A 336 0.26 26.84 2.90
N ARG A 337 0.09 25.81 3.75
CA ARG A 337 -0.03 26.03 5.20
C ARG A 337 1.39 26.11 5.80
N GLY A 338 1.87 27.32 6.12
CA GLY A 338 3.13 27.52 6.85
C GLY A 338 3.86 28.83 6.54
N HIS A 339 4.79 29.24 7.42
CA HIS A 339 5.54 30.51 7.40
C HIS A 339 6.56 30.70 6.25
N TYR A 340 6.54 29.88 5.20
CA TYR A 340 7.44 29.99 4.04
C TYR A 340 6.66 30.41 2.80
N ALA A 341 6.08 31.61 2.83
CA ALA A 341 5.30 32.18 1.74
C ALA A 341 6.14 32.87 0.65
N ASP A 342 7.48 32.81 0.75
CA ASP A 342 8.32 33.86 0.15
C ASP A 342 9.03 33.52 -1.17
N THR A 343 8.53 32.56 -1.95
CA THR A 343 8.87 32.51 -3.39
C THR A 343 7.67 32.01 -4.18
N SER A 344 7.39 32.65 -5.32
CA SER A 344 6.48 32.14 -6.33
C SER A 344 6.96 30.77 -6.79
N SER A 345 6.40 29.71 -6.18
CA SER A 345 6.73 28.35 -6.58
C SER A 345 5.91 28.02 -7.83
N TYR A 346 6.63 27.67 -8.89
CA TYR A 346 6.03 27.18 -10.11
C TYR A 346 6.16 25.66 -10.16
N LYS A 347 5.29 25.04 -10.95
CA LYS A 347 5.33 23.60 -11.24
C LYS A 347 5.44 23.41 -12.74
N LEU A 348 6.47 22.68 -13.17
CA LEU A 348 6.58 22.14 -14.51
C LEU A 348 5.65 20.94 -14.62
N SER A 349 4.86 20.89 -15.69
CA SER A 349 3.98 19.81 -16.06
C SER A 349 4.23 19.47 -17.52
N ILE A 350 4.68 18.25 -17.80
CA ILE A 350 4.80 17.72 -19.16
C ILE A 350 3.87 16.51 -19.23
N LYS A 351 2.77 16.62 -19.99
CA LYS A 351 1.75 15.57 -20.05
C LYS A 351 1.35 15.27 -21.48
N HIS A 352 1.35 13.99 -21.83
CA HIS A 352 0.74 13.51 -23.06
C HIS A 352 -0.75 13.88 -23.11
N SER A 353 -1.25 14.24 -24.29
CA SER A 353 -2.63 14.68 -24.55
C SER A 353 -3.68 13.70 -24.00
N THR A 354 -3.45 12.39 -24.17
CA THR A 354 -4.32 11.32 -23.66
C THR A 354 -4.38 11.25 -22.12
N ARG A 355 -3.45 11.90 -21.40
CA ARG A 355 -3.35 11.89 -19.93
C ARG A 355 -3.88 13.17 -19.29
N MET A 356 -4.40 14.12 -20.08
CA MET A 356 -4.80 15.45 -19.56
C MET A 356 -5.93 15.40 -18.53
N HIS A 357 -6.80 14.40 -18.61
CA HIS A 357 -7.92 14.20 -17.67
C HIS A 357 -7.59 13.22 -16.55
N GLU A 358 -6.45 12.53 -16.62
CA GLU A 358 -6.05 11.65 -15.55
C GLU A 358 -5.69 12.47 -14.31
N THR A 359 -5.95 11.92 -13.12
CA THR A 359 -5.39 12.40 -11.86
C THR A 359 -4.18 11.54 -11.52
N PHE A 360 -3.13 12.13 -10.94
CA PHE A 360 -2.07 11.32 -10.37
C PHE A 360 -2.75 10.57 -9.23
N ASP A 361 -2.78 9.24 -9.29
CA ASP A 361 -3.41 8.36 -8.29
C ASP A 361 -2.72 8.57 -6.94
N ALA A 362 -2.99 9.70 -6.31
CA ALA A 362 -2.50 10.02 -4.99
C ALA A 362 -3.16 9.02 -4.07
N PHE A 363 -2.35 8.40 -3.21
CA PHE A 363 -2.85 7.62 -2.09
C PHE A 363 -3.92 8.47 -1.42
N LYS A 364 -5.14 7.95 -1.34
CA LYS A 364 -6.23 8.72 -0.74
C LYS A 364 -5.73 9.07 0.65
N LYS A 365 -5.57 10.36 0.93
CA LYS A 365 -5.32 10.83 2.29
C LYS A 365 -6.56 10.47 3.07
N LEU A 366 -6.58 9.26 3.65
CA LEU A 366 -7.46 8.99 4.75
C LEU A 366 -7.13 10.05 5.80
N PRO A 367 -8.14 10.64 6.45
CA PRO A 367 -7.89 11.55 7.54
C PRO A 367 -7.04 10.79 8.56
N LEU A 368 -5.74 11.08 8.60
CA LEU A 368 -4.87 10.61 9.65
C LEU A 368 -5.48 11.19 10.92
N GLY A 369 -6.14 10.33 11.71
CA GLY A 369 -6.43 10.67 13.09
C GLY A 369 -5.11 11.08 13.70
N ARG A 370 -5.04 12.27 14.30
CA ARG A 370 -3.86 12.67 15.06
C ARG A 370 -3.66 11.59 16.12
N SER A 371 -2.62 10.78 15.96
CA SER A 371 -2.15 9.81 16.95
C SER A 371 -1.62 10.54 18.17
#